data_AF-A0A3S4F7T5-F1
#
_entry.id   AF-A0A3S4F7T5-F1
#
_cell.length_a   1.000
_cell.length_b   1.000
_cell.length_c   1.000
_cell.angle_alpha   90.00
_cell.angle_beta   90.00
_cell.angle_gamma   90.00
#
_symmetry.space_group_name_H-M   'P 1'
#
loop_
_entity.id
_entity.type
_entity.pdbx_description
1 polymer ?
#
loop_
_entity_poly.entity_id
_entity_poly.type
_entity_poly.pdbx_seq_one_letter_code
_entity_poly.pdbx_strand_id
1 'polypeptide(L)'
;MLVHPADIQDVHGAVPLLERLRIKFPGLDFVLADGIYRGKKLIEALAPCGRWTIEIVERPRGVKGFQLLPRRWVVERTFAWFGRCRRLAKDFERSIATATAWLLVAHLRLLTRRLARPGQ
;
A
#
# COMPACT_ATOMS: atom_id res chain seq x y z
N MET A 1 -1.96 -3.74 -7.33
CA MET A 1 -1.60 -2.33 -7.03
C MET A 1 -2.58 -1.44 -7.76
N LEU A 2 -3.07 -0.40 -7.10
CA LEU A 2 -3.98 0.58 -7.67
C LEU A 2 -3.32 1.96 -7.55
N VAL A 3 -3.37 2.75 -8.61
CA VAL A 3 -2.84 4.12 -8.63
C VAL A 3 -4.03 5.05 -8.85
N HIS A 4 -4.12 6.10 -8.05
CA HIS A 4 -5.16 7.12 -8.13
C HIS A 4 -4.51 8.51 -8.27
N PRO A 5 -5.27 9.53 -8.71
CA PRO A 5 -4.81 10.91 -8.66
C PRO A 5 -4.78 11.41 -7.20
N ALA A 6 -4.01 12.47 -6.95
CA ALA A 6 -3.66 12.92 -5.60
C ALA A 6 -4.83 13.58 -4.82
N ASP A 7 -5.94 13.88 -5.49
CA ASP A 7 -7.17 14.43 -4.92
C ASP A 7 -8.03 13.38 -4.20
N ILE A 8 -7.76 12.09 -4.43
CA ILE A 8 -8.44 11.00 -3.73
C ILE A 8 -7.72 10.72 -2.40
N GLN A 9 -8.46 10.83 -1.30
CA GLN A 9 -7.94 10.43 0.01
C GLN A 9 -7.73 8.93 0.08
N ASP A 10 -6.70 8.51 0.81
CA ASP A 10 -6.32 7.10 0.96
C ASP A 10 -7.47 6.21 1.43
N VAL A 11 -8.33 6.70 2.34
CA VAL A 11 -9.51 5.97 2.84
C VAL A 11 -10.50 5.67 1.72
N HIS A 12 -10.69 6.61 0.79
CA HIS A 12 -11.55 6.41 -0.39
C HIS A 12 -10.86 5.52 -1.43
N GLY A 13 -9.54 5.64 -1.60
CA GLY A 13 -8.76 4.78 -2.49
C GLY A 13 -8.68 3.32 -2.05
N ALA A 14 -8.83 3.04 -0.74
CA ALA A 14 -8.77 1.69 -0.20
C ALA A 14 -9.96 0.80 -0.60
N VAL A 15 -11.16 1.36 -0.75
CA VAL A 15 -12.37 0.61 -1.11
C VAL A 15 -12.22 -0.09 -2.47
N PRO A 16 -11.98 0.61 -3.59
CA PRO A 16 -11.83 -0.04 -4.91
C PRO A 16 -10.60 -0.95 -4.98
N LEU A 17 -9.58 -0.72 -4.15
CA LEU A 17 -8.43 -1.62 -4.04
C LEU A 17 -8.86 -2.97 -3.43
N LEU A 18 -9.55 -2.93 -2.29
CA LEU A 18 -9.95 -4.12 -1.56
C LEU A 18 -11.03 -4.91 -2.31
N GLU A 19 -11.96 -4.24 -3.00
CA GLU A 19 -12.91 -4.87 -3.94
C GLU A 19 -12.19 -5.71 -5.01
N ARG A 20 -11.20 -5.12 -5.68
CA ARG A 20 -10.41 -5.83 -6.70
C ARG A 20 -9.61 -6.98 -6.09
N LEU A 21 -9.11 -6.81 -4.87
CA LEU A 21 -8.39 -7.87 -4.16
C LEU A 21 -9.31 -9.03 -3.77
N ARG A 22 -10.57 -8.78 -3.39
CA ARG A 22 -11.54 -9.86 -3.11
C ARG A 22 -11.75 -10.75 -4.33
N ILE A 23 -11.93 -10.14 -5.50
CA ILE A 23 -12.14 -10.87 -6.76
C ILE A 23 -10.90 -11.72 -7.09
N LYS A 24 -9.70 -11.13 -6.96
CA LYS A 24 -8.45 -11.79 -7.33
C LYS A 24 -7.99 -12.83 -6.31
N PHE A 25 -8.30 -12.61 -5.03
CA PHE A 25 -7.87 -13.43 -3.90
C PHE A 25 -9.05 -13.67 -2.96
N PRO A 26 -9.98 -14.58 -3.28
CA PRO A 26 -11.20 -14.79 -2.50
C PRO A 26 -10.94 -15.14 -1.03
N GLY A 27 -9.84 -15.84 -0.74
CA GLY A 27 -9.42 -16.21 0.61
C GLY A 27 -8.67 -15.12 1.38
N LEU A 28 -8.46 -13.93 0.80
CA LEU A 28 -7.88 -12.81 1.55
C LEU A 28 -8.96 -12.17 2.41
N ASP A 29 -8.84 -12.31 3.72
CA ASP A 29 -9.79 -11.78 4.71
C ASP A 29 -9.15 -10.78 5.67
N PHE A 30 -7.84 -10.87 5.90
CA PHE A 30 -7.11 -10.07 6.88
C PHE A 30 -6.25 -8.97 6.25
N VAL A 31 -6.41 -7.74 6.75
CA VAL A 31 -5.69 -6.54 6.30
C VAL A 31 -5.12 -5.81 7.50
N LEU A 32 -3.83 -5.47 7.44
CA LEU A 32 -3.20 -4.53 8.36
C LEU A 32 -3.31 -3.12 7.79
N ALA A 33 -3.80 -2.19 8.59
CA ALA A 33 -3.94 -0.78 8.21
C ALA A 33 -3.37 0.12 9.31
N ASP A 34 -2.99 1.35 8.96
CA ASP A 34 -2.57 2.34 9.94
C ASP A 34 -3.78 3.03 10.60
N GLY A 35 -3.52 4.01 11.45
CA GLY A 35 -4.57 4.73 12.16
C GLY A 35 -5.44 5.64 11.31
N ILE A 36 -5.04 6.02 10.09
CA ILE A 36 -5.87 6.90 9.24
C ILE A 36 -7.09 6.16 8.69
N TYR A 37 -7.03 4.83 8.61
CA TYR A 37 -8.15 3.98 8.21
C TYR A 37 -9.10 3.62 9.36
N ARG A 38 -8.88 4.19 10.55
CA ARG A 38 -9.78 3.99 11.68
C ARG A 38 -11.15 4.59 11.39
N GLY A 39 -12.18 3.78 11.54
CA GLY A 39 -13.57 4.24 11.53
C GLY A 39 -14.52 3.27 10.86
N LYS A 40 -15.82 3.53 11.02
CA LYS A 40 -16.86 2.69 10.43
C LYS A 40 -16.96 2.85 8.91
N LYS A 41 -16.59 4.02 8.37
CA LYS A 41 -16.71 4.33 6.93
C LYS A 41 -16.09 3.28 6.02
N LEU A 42 -14.86 2.83 6.31
CA LEU A 42 -14.19 1.82 5.47
C LEU A 42 -14.88 0.46 5.60
N ILE A 43 -15.24 0.04 6.81
CA ILE A 43 -15.92 -1.24 7.07
C ILE A 43 -17.31 -1.25 6.41
N GLU A 44 -18.07 -0.16 6.54
CA GLU A 44 -19.39 0.02 5.94
C GLU A 44 -19.30 -0.01 4.40
N ALA A 45 -18.31 0.69 3.82
CA ALA A 45 -18.09 0.68 2.37
C ALA A 45 -17.70 -0.71 1.84
N LEU A 46 -17.03 -1.53 2.67
CA LEU A 46 -16.62 -2.89 2.30
C LEU A 46 -17.64 -3.98 2.65
N ALA A 47 -18.72 -3.65 3.35
CA ALA A 47 -19.75 -4.60 3.74
C ALA A 47 -20.33 -5.41 2.56
N PRO A 48 -20.54 -4.83 1.36
CA PRO A 48 -20.97 -5.59 0.18
C PRO A 48 -19.92 -6.57 -0.36
N CYS A 49 -18.65 -6.37 -0.03
CA CYS A 49 -17.50 -7.09 -0.59
C CYS A 49 -17.10 -8.33 0.23
N GLY A 50 -17.95 -8.74 1.18
CA GLY A 50 -17.73 -9.88 2.06
C GLY A 50 -17.03 -9.51 3.37
N ARG A 51 -16.68 -10.55 4.15
CA ARG A 51 -16.09 -10.37 5.48
C ARG A 51 -14.63 -9.91 5.38
N TRP A 52 -14.35 -8.74 5.93
CA TRP A 52 -13.00 -8.21 6.10
C TRP A 52 -12.65 -8.06 7.58
N THR A 53 -11.45 -8.48 7.94
CA THR A 53 -10.83 -8.21 9.23
C THR A 53 -9.73 -7.19 9.02
N ILE A 54 -9.98 -5.94 9.43
CA ILE A 54 -9.01 -4.85 9.34
C ILE A 54 -8.44 -4.59 10.73
N GLU A 55 -7.18 -4.93 10.93
CA GLU A 55 -6.45 -4.65 12.15
C GLU A 55 -5.68 -3.33 12.00
N ILE A 56 -5.97 -2.39 12.89
CA ILE A 56 -5.32 -1.08 12.95
C ILE A 56 -4.04 -1.18 13.77
N VAL A 57 -2.89 -1.09 13.10
CA VAL A 57 -1.57 -1.12 13.71
C VAL A 57 -1.13 0.30 14.04
N GLU A 58 -1.31 0.68 15.30
CA GLU A 58 -0.92 1.98 15.82
C GLU A 58 0.11 1.86 16.94
N ARG A 59 0.78 2.99 17.19
CA ARG A 59 1.67 3.12 18.35
C ARG A 59 0.86 3.09 19.65
N PRO A 60 1.23 2.27 20.64
CA PRO A 60 0.60 2.30 21.94
C PRO A 60 0.69 3.69 22.59
N ARG A 61 -0.39 4.14 23.23
CA ARG A 61 -0.42 5.42 23.94
C ARG A 61 0.60 5.39 25.09
N GLY A 62 1.31 6.49 25.30
CA GLY A 62 2.25 6.66 26.43
C GLY A 62 3.68 6.18 26.17
N VAL A 63 3.97 5.53 25.06
CA VAL A 63 5.35 5.19 24.69
C VAL A 63 6.09 6.47 24.27
N LYS A 64 7.29 6.71 24.80
CA LYS A 64 8.23 7.76 24.32
C LYS A 64 9.33 7.13 23.44
N GLY A 65 9.81 7.84 22.42
CA GLY A 65 10.89 7.35 21.53
C GLY A 65 10.40 6.65 20.24
N PHE A 66 11.20 5.80 19.62
CA PHE A 66 10.81 5.00 18.45
C PHE A 66 10.35 3.61 18.89
N GLN A 67 9.24 3.12 18.36
CA GLN A 67 8.81 1.74 18.55
C GLN A 67 8.56 1.10 17.19
N LEU A 68 9.18 -0.06 16.99
CA LEU A 68 8.95 -0.86 15.81
C LEU A 68 7.53 -1.44 15.84
N LEU A 69 6.71 -1.04 14.88
CA LEU A 69 5.37 -1.59 14.69
C LEU A 69 5.44 -2.85 13.82
N PRO A 70 4.69 -3.91 14.16
CA PRO A 70 4.64 -5.12 13.34
C PRO A 70 4.30 -4.81 11.88
N ARG A 71 5.12 -5.30 10.94
CA ARG A 71 4.92 -5.28 9.48
C ARG A 71 4.75 -3.90 8.79
N ARG A 72 4.62 -2.79 9.52
CA ARG A 72 4.52 -1.43 8.95
C ARG A 72 5.69 -1.07 8.03
N TRP A 73 6.90 -1.49 8.41
CA TRP A 73 8.11 -1.25 7.64
C TRP A 73 8.10 -1.92 6.26
N VAL A 74 7.28 -2.94 6.01
CA VAL A 74 7.25 -3.64 4.70
C VAL A 74 6.80 -2.69 3.59
N VAL A 75 5.74 -1.91 3.85
CA VAL A 75 5.18 -0.94 2.91
C VAL A 75 6.14 0.25 2.75
N GLU A 76 6.56 0.85 3.86
CA GLU A 76 7.49 1.99 3.87
C GLU A 76 8.81 1.67 3.15
N ARG A 77 9.35 0.47 3.37
CA ARG A 77 10.56 -0.01 2.71
C ARG A 77 10.37 -0.16 1.20
N THR A 78 9.18 -0.57 0.76
CA THR A 78 8.85 -0.65 -0.67
C THR A 78 8.86 0.74 -1.31
N PHE A 79 8.24 1.73 -0.66
CA PHE A 79 8.30 3.12 -1.10
C PHE A 79 9.72 3.69 -1.06
N ALA A 80 10.52 3.37 -0.05
CA ALA A 80 11.93 3.77 0.02
C ALA A 80 12.74 3.24 -1.17
N TRP A 81 12.48 2.00 -1.62
CA TRP A 81 13.11 1.47 -2.83
C TRP A 81 12.64 2.18 -4.10
N PHE A 82 11.34 2.50 -4.20
CA PHE A 82 10.81 3.29 -5.32
C PHE A 82 11.32 4.72 -5.34
N GLY A 83 11.71 5.29 -4.19
CA GLY A 83 12.38 6.59 -4.10
C GLY A 83 13.69 6.68 -4.90
N ARG A 84 14.31 5.54 -5.26
CA ARG A 84 15.48 5.48 -6.15
C ARG A 84 15.13 5.66 -7.63
N CYS A 85 13.85 5.64 -7.98
CA CYS A 85 13.36 5.98 -9.31
C CYS A 85 12.93 7.44 -9.32
N ARG A 86 13.73 8.31 -9.96
CA ARG A 86 13.47 9.76 -10.00
C ARG A 86 12.07 10.11 -10.51
N ARG A 87 11.53 9.36 -11.48
CA ARG A 87 10.15 9.54 -12.00
C ARG A 87 9.04 9.18 -11.03
N LEU A 88 9.32 8.42 -9.98
CA LEU A 88 8.36 8.15 -8.91
C LEU A 88 8.52 9.08 -7.71
N ALA A 89 9.61 9.84 -7.65
CA ALA A 89 9.99 10.61 -6.46
C ALA A 89 10.08 12.13 -6.69
N LYS A 90 10.38 12.56 -7.92
CA LYS A 90 10.72 13.96 -8.26
C LYS A 90 10.04 14.43 -9.54
N ASP A 91 9.96 13.58 -10.57
CA ASP A 91 9.31 13.92 -11.83
C ASP A 91 7.95 13.21 -11.92
N PHE A 92 6.91 13.80 -11.32
CA PHE A 92 5.58 13.18 -11.27
C PHE A 92 4.93 13.13 -12.65
N GLU A 93 4.29 11.98 -12.92
CA GLU A 93 3.64 11.69 -14.18
C GLU A 93 2.28 12.39 -14.31
N ARG A 94 1.96 12.90 -15.51
CA ARG A 94 0.70 13.62 -15.76
C ARG A 94 -0.53 12.72 -15.73
N SER A 95 -0.38 11.46 -16.13
CA SER A 95 -1.48 10.51 -16.24
C SER A 95 -1.30 9.32 -15.29
N ILE A 96 -2.42 8.77 -14.81
CA ILE A 96 -2.42 7.56 -13.99
C ILE A 96 -1.82 6.37 -14.76
N ALA A 97 -2.05 6.29 -16.07
CA ALA A 97 -1.50 5.24 -16.92
C ALA A 97 0.03 5.28 -16.94
N THR A 98 0.63 6.45 -17.16
CA THR A 98 2.09 6.60 -17.16
C THR A 98 2.68 6.43 -15.76
N ALA A 99 2.02 6.93 -14.70
CA ALA A 99 2.42 6.68 -13.32
C ALA A 99 2.44 5.18 -12.99
N THR A 100 1.41 4.44 -13.39
CA THR A 100 1.30 2.99 -13.20
C THR A 100 2.40 2.26 -13.96
N ALA A 101 2.68 2.65 -15.21
CA ALA A 101 3.75 2.07 -16.01
C ALA A 101 5.13 2.25 -15.35
N TRP A 102 5.44 3.46 -14.85
CA TRP A 102 6.70 3.71 -14.14
C TRP A 102 6.82 2.94 -12.84
N LEU A 103 5.72 2.75 -12.13
CA LEU A 103 5.69 1.93 -10.94
C LEU A 103 6.07 0.48 -11.28
N LEU A 104 5.43 -0.11 -12.31
CA LEU A 104 5.76 -1.46 -12.78
C LEU A 104 7.22 -1.57 -13.21
N VAL A 105 7.74 -0.60 -13.97
CA VAL A 105 9.15 -0.56 -14.39
C VAL A 105 10.09 -0.49 -13.19
N ALA A 106 9.80 0.33 -12.18
CA ALA A 106 10.61 0.41 -10.97
C ALA A 106 10.61 -0.91 -10.20
N HIS A 107 9.45 -1.58 -10.12
CA HIS A 107 9.33 -2.88 -9.47
C HIS A 107 10.10 -3.97 -10.23
N LEU A 108 10.00 -4.02 -11.56
CA LEU A 108 10.78 -4.94 -12.40
C LEU A 108 12.28 -4.74 -12.21
N ARG A 109 12.77 -3.49 -12.23
CA ARG A 109 14.18 -3.16 -11.95
C ARG A 109 14.63 -3.61 -10.56
N LEU A 110 13.75 -3.52 -9.56
CA LEU A 110 14.05 -3.97 -8.22
C LEU A 110 14.17 -5.50 -8.14
N LEU A 111 13.18 -6.22 -8.69
CA LEU A 111 13.15 -7.69 -8.66
C LEU A 111 14.29 -8.30 -9.47
N THR A 112 14.55 -7.80 -10.68
CA THR A 112 15.65 -8.28 -11.54
C THR A 112 17.01 -8.14 -10.86
N ARG A 113 17.29 -7.01 -10.18
CA ARG A 113 18.53 -6.83 -9.41
C ARG A 113 18.68 -7.79 -8.24
N ARG A 114 17.57 -8.18 -7.59
CA ARG A 114 17.59 -9.16 -6.50
C ARG A 114 17.81 -10.57 -7.01
N LEU A 115 17.13 -10.94 -8.08
CA LEU A 115 17.29 -12.25 -8.71
C LEU A 115 18.71 -12.44 -9.27
N ALA A 116 19.32 -11.38 -9.79
CA ALA A 116 20.71 -11.40 -10.27
C ALA A 116 21.76 -11.39 -9.14
N ARG A 117 21.36 -11.19 -7.88
CA ARG A 117 22.25 -11.22 -6.70
C ARG A 117 21.72 -12.21 -5.65
N PRO A 118 21.65 -13.52 -5.97
CA PRO A 118 21.25 -14.50 -4.97
C PRO A 118 22.35 -14.56 -3.89
N GLY A 119 22.02 -14.17 -2.65
CA GLY A 119 22.90 -14.38 -1.49
C GLY A 119 23.60 -13.16 -0.88
N GLN A 120 23.15 -11.93 -1.14
CA GLN A 120 23.39 -10.79 -0.24
C GLN A 120 22.18 -10.51 0.65
#